data_AF-A0A919P9M3-F1
#
_entry.id   AF-A0A919P9M3-F1
#
_cell.length_a   1.000
_cell.length_b   1.000
_cell.length_c   1.000
_cell.angle_alpha   90.00
_cell.angle_beta   90.00
_cell.angle_gamma   90.00
#
_symmetry.space_group_name_H-M   'P 1'
#
loop_
_entity.id
_entity.type
_entity.pdbx_description
1 polymer ?
#
loop_
_entity_poly.entity_id
_entity_poly.type
_entity_poly.pdbx_seq_one_letter_code
_entity_poly.pdbx_strand_id
1 'polypeptide(L)'
;MSAAESTVHEVRLPDGRTLVGRSWGPHGGRPVLLVAGAGTGSALAFGEDLLAARGVRLLTMDRPGMGGSTPDPARDAASTARDYAAFAAGVLGSSAPLPVVTSSQGALFGLALAAVGGASALVLVSPADEVAHPTIAPLLPEHARGLAGLAATDPEGARAVLGRVTAGTMEAMVRDGAVAEDRAVYDDPAFLARYRAALAEGFAGGGAGYVTDTLLAMRRWEVDLGAVGVPTTLLVGALDRVHSPDLGRTLASRIPGAARRVVPGVGGALLWVLPHLVLEHALGTAADRPGPAALARAAHAETWQVHGRIRAGRGGAVAALPGARLMASGLPYPQWNNVDVLDPDRVDVAAVREWYAPRDVPWGVRVPAGTPWPHGRHLFRKRLMLLAADRLVPAPVVPGLRVRRAGAADLDAVLAVDVAAFGGDPRASRAWLEPLLRAPEATVALAELGGVPVGTAYVVRSHGSAGPAVGLGGVGVLPAARRRGVAAAVASWLLAGAFAAGARVAHTEPDTDGAARGYGRLGFAEVAALDVYVDLA
;
A
#
# COMPACT_ATOMS: atom_id res chain seq x y z
N MET A 1 14.17 5.91 -32.77
CA MET A 1 14.60 5.41 -31.44
C MET A 1 15.08 3.99 -31.63
N SER A 2 16.30 3.67 -31.19
CA SER A 2 16.84 2.30 -31.23
C SER A 2 15.96 1.38 -30.40
N ALA A 3 15.58 0.21 -30.92
CA ALA A 3 14.98 -0.84 -30.11
C ALA A 3 15.90 -1.12 -28.93
N ALA A 4 15.36 -1.23 -27.71
CA ALA A 4 16.16 -1.62 -26.55
C ALA A 4 16.74 -3.01 -26.81
N GLU A 5 18.07 -3.15 -26.77
CA GLU A 5 18.71 -4.46 -26.89
C GLU A 5 18.20 -5.40 -25.79
N SER A 6 17.81 -6.61 -26.19
CA SER A 6 17.42 -7.68 -25.28
C SER A 6 18.56 -8.68 -25.15
N THR A 7 18.81 -9.16 -23.94
CA THR A 7 19.73 -10.28 -23.69
C THR A 7 18.93 -11.55 -23.43
N VAL A 8 19.22 -12.63 -24.15
CA VAL A 8 18.64 -13.96 -23.89
C VAL A 8 19.40 -14.62 -22.75
N HIS A 9 18.67 -15.29 -21.86
CA HIS A 9 19.21 -16.03 -20.72
C HIS A 9 18.76 -17.48 -20.77
N GLU A 10 19.65 -18.37 -20.36
CA GLU A 10 19.38 -19.79 -20.19
C GLU A 10 19.78 -20.19 -18.76
N VAL A 11 18.82 -20.72 -18.00
CA VAL A 11 19.02 -21.16 -16.61
C VAL A 11 18.69 -22.64 -16.52
N ARG A 12 19.69 -23.46 -16.19
CA ARG A 12 19.51 -24.89 -15.99
C ARG A 12 19.10 -25.19 -14.55
N LEU A 13 18.01 -25.92 -14.39
CA LEU A 13 17.49 -26.34 -13.09
C LEU A 13 18.14 -27.66 -12.62
N PRO A 14 18.12 -27.94 -11.30
CA PRO A 14 18.66 -29.19 -10.75
C PRO A 14 17.99 -30.48 -11.28
N ASP A 15 16.73 -30.38 -11.69
CA ASP A 15 15.96 -31.48 -12.29
C ASP A 15 16.29 -31.73 -13.77
N GLY A 16 17.22 -30.95 -14.34
CA GLY A 16 17.66 -31.06 -15.73
C GLY A 16 16.84 -30.25 -16.72
N ARG A 17 15.72 -29.63 -16.32
CA ARG A 17 14.98 -28.69 -17.17
C ARG A 17 15.79 -27.43 -17.41
N THR A 18 15.60 -26.83 -18.58
CA THR A 18 16.15 -25.52 -18.92
C THR A 18 15.03 -24.49 -18.98
N LEU A 19 15.23 -23.35 -18.34
CA LEU A 19 14.37 -22.16 -18.45
C LEU A 19 15.05 -21.13 -19.33
N VAL A 20 14.34 -20.67 -20.37
CA VAL A 20 14.79 -19.62 -21.28
C VAL A 20 13.98 -18.35 -21.03
N GLY A 21 14.65 -17.20 -21.12
CA GLY A 21 13.98 -15.92 -20.98
C GLY A 21 14.81 -14.78 -21.54
N ARG A 22 14.33 -13.56 -21.33
CA ARG A 22 15.00 -12.35 -21.81
C ARG A 22 15.06 -11.28 -20.72
N SER A 23 16.06 -10.40 -20.85
CA SER A 23 16.08 -9.14 -20.13
C SER A 23 16.26 -7.95 -21.07
N TRP A 24 15.66 -6.81 -20.71
CA TRP A 24 15.78 -5.54 -21.41
C TRP A 24 16.23 -4.44 -20.46
N GLY A 25 16.85 -3.40 -21.03
CA GLY A 25 17.39 -2.28 -20.27
C GLY A 25 18.81 -2.55 -19.73
N PRO A 26 19.39 -1.59 -19.00
CA PRO A 26 20.78 -1.67 -18.54
C PRO A 26 21.04 -2.87 -17.63
N HIS A 27 22.17 -3.55 -17.82
CA HIS A 27 22.57 -4.72 -17.02
C HIS A 27 22.63 -4.43 -15.50
N GLY A 28 23.06 -3.21 -15.13
CA GLY A 28 23.11 -2.72 -13.74
C GLY A 28 21.82 -2.04 -13.25
N GLY A 29 20.75 -2.06 -14.04
CA GLY A 29 19.46 -1.53 -13.64
C GLY A 29 18.81 -2.37 -12.53
N ARG A 30 17.89 -1.75 -11.78
CA ARG A 30 17.10 -2.43 -10.76
C ARG A 30 16.24 -3.52 -11.41
N PRO A 31 16.35 -4.79 -10.97
CA PRO A 31 15.58 -5.89 -11.55
C PRO A 31 14.08 -5.75 -11.26
N VAL A 32 13.26 -5.95 -12.29
CA VAL A 32 11.80 -6.08 -12.22
C VAL A 32 11.42 -7.32 -13.01
N LEU A 33 10.60 -8.21 -12.44
CA LEU A 33 10.16 -9.43 -13.08
C LEU A 33 8.78 -9.23 -13.72
N LEU A 34 8.66 -9.49 -15.02
CA LEU A 34 7.40 -9.55 -15.75
C LEU A 34 6.89 -10.99 -15.80
N VAL A 35 5.65 -11.18 -15.37
CA VAL A 35 4.88 -12.41 -15.57
C VAL A 35 3.83 -12.10 -16.64
N ALA A 36 4.15 -12.47 -17.88
CA ALA A 36 3.37 -12.14 -19.06
C ALA A 36 2.00 -12.87 -19.09
N GLY A 37 1.07 -12.33 -19.88
CA GLY A 37 -0.28 -12.87 -20.05
C GLY A 37 -0.35 -14.18 -20.83
N ALA A 38 -1.57 -14.53 -21.25
CA ALA A 38 -1.85 -15.79 -21.93
C ALA A 38 -1.15 -15.89 -23.29
N GLY A 39 -0.50 -17.03 -23.54
CA GLY A 39 0.02 -17.38 -24.87
C GLY A 39 1.20 -16.54 -25.36
N THR A 40 1.83 -15.74 -24.49
CA THR A 40 2.98 -14.90 -24.86
C THR A 40 4.25 -15.38 -24.16
N GLY A 41 5.29 -15.62 -24.95
CA GLY A 41 6.65 -15.87 -24.48
C GLY A 41 7.44 -14.61 -24.18
N SER A 42 8.73 -14.80 -23.99
CA SER A 42 9.71 -13.84 -23.50
C SER A 42 10.15 -12.81 -24.53
N ALA A 43 9.57 -12.76 -25.73
CA ALA A 43 9.79 -11.67 -26.66
C ALA A 43 8.97 -10.42 -26.28
N LEU A 44 7.96 -10.59 -25.42
CA LEU A 44 7.11 -9.49 -24.96
C LEU A 44 7.71 -8.79 -23.75
N ALA A 45 7.77 -7.47 -23.83
CA ALA A 45 8.15 -6.58 -22.74
C ALA A 45 7.17 -5.38 -22.69
N PHE A 46 7.46 -4.42 -21.82
CA PHE A 46 6.72 -3.16 -21.73
C PHE A 46 7.67 -2.02 -21.33
N GLY A 47 7.34 -0.80 -21.77
CA GLY A 47 8.05 0.42 -21.38
C GLY A 47 9.53 0.43 -21.76
N GLU A 48 9.90 -0.22 -22.86
CA GLU A 48 11.30 -0.37 -23.29
C GLU A 48 12.03 0.96 -23.46
N ASP A 49 11.31 1.99 -23.89
CA ASP A 49 11.75 3.38 -24.01
C ASP A 49 12.04 4.04 -22.65
N LEU A 50 11.45 3.52 -21.57
CA LEU A 50 11.62 4.02 -20.20
C LEU A 50 12.71 3.29 -19.41
N LEU A 51 13.07 2.06 -19.79
CA LEU A 51 13.93 1.19 -18.97
C LEU A 51 15.31 1.82 -18.68
N ALA A 52 15.97 2.37 -19.71
CA ALA A 52 17.27 3.01 -19.54
C ALA A 52 17.17 4.27 -18.66
N ALA A 53 16.19 5.14 -18.93
CA ALA A 53 16.00 6.39 -18.19
C ALA A 53 15.61 6.17 -16.72
N ARG A 54 14.87 5.09 -16.43
CA ARG A 54 14.44 4.71 -15.08
C ARG A 54 15.42 3.74 -14.39
N GLY A 55 16.53 3.39 -15.06
CA GLY A 55 17.52 2.45 -14.53
C GLY A 55 16.91 1.09 -14.19
N VAL A 56 16.03 0.56 -15.04
CA VAL A 56 15.31 -0.71 -14.85
C VAL A 56 15.92 -1.80 -15.71
N ARG A 57 16.13 -2.97 -15.12
CA ARG A 57 16.38 -4.21 -15.85
C ARG A 57 15.12 -5.06 -15.80
N LEU A 58 14.37 -5.09 -16.88
CA LEU A 58 13.16 -5.91 -16.96
C LEU A 58 13.55 -7.35 -17.29
N LEU A 59 13.10 -8.33 -16.52
CA LEU A 59 13.30 -9.76 -16.78
C LEU A 59 11.95 -10.42 -17.10
N THR A 60 11.94 -11.37 -18.02
CA THR A 60 10.78 -12.26 -18.23
C THR A 60 11.28 -13.63 -18.68
N MET A 61 10.41 -14.62 -18.58
CA MET A 61 10.74 -16.02 -18.86
C MET A 61 9.66 -16.65 -19.73
N ASP A 62 10.07 -17.50 -20.67
CA ASP A 62 9.18 -18.45 -21.30
C ASP A 62 8.74 -19.48 -20.25
N ARG A 63 7.45 -19.55 -19.93
CA ARG A 63 6.96 -20.59 -19.00
C ARG A 63 7.26 -21.99 -19.54
N PRO A 64 7.43 -23.03 -18.69
CA PRO A 64 7.83 -24.37 -19.14
C PRO A 64 6.97 -24.91 -20.28
N GLY A 65 7.58 -25.27 -21.43
CA GLY A 65 6.85 -25.72 -22.62
C GLY A 65 6.36 -24.59 -23.55
N MET A 66 6.81 -23.36 -23.31
CA MET A 66 6.77 -22.24 -24.26
C MET A 66 8.19 -21.88 -24.69
N GLY A 67 8.32 -21.28 -25.88
CA GLY A 67 9.56 -20.74 -26.41
C GLY A 67 10.72 -21.73 -26.31
N GLY A 68 11.80 -21.32 -25.64
CA GLY A 68 12.98 -22.16 -25.41
C GLY A 68 12.94 -23.02 -24.15
N SER A 69 11.94 -22.86 -23.29
CA SER A 69 11.88 -23.55 -21.99
C SER A 69 11.43 -24.99 -22.11
N THR A 70 12.12 -25.89 -21.39
CA THR A 70 11.76 -27.31 -21.32
C THR A 70 10.35 -27.49 -20.74
N PRO A 71 9.49 -28.35 -21.32
CA PRO A 71 8.17 -28.66 -20.77
C PRO A 71 8.24 -29.25 -19.35
N ASP A 72 7.28 -28.88 -18.51
CA ASP A 72 7.00 -29.52 -17.23
C ASP A 72 5.63 -30.24 -17.32
N PRO A 73 5.60 -31.59 -17.39
CA PRO A 73 4.34 -32.33 -17.48
C PRO A 73 3.52 -32.30 -16.18
N ALA A 74 4.15 -32.00 -15.03
CA ALA A 74 3.50 -31.93 -13.73
C ALA A 74 3.20 -30.47 -13.31
N ARG A 75 3.21 -29.53 -14.27
CA ARG A 75 3.15 -28.10 -14.00
C ARG A 75 1.86 -27.69 -13.28
N ASP A 76 2.04 -26.96 -12.19
CA ASP A 76 0.98 -26.25 -11.47
C ASP A 76 1.38 -24.78 -11.25
N ALA A 77 0.53 -24.00 -10.56
CA ALA A 77 0.80 -22.59 -10.29
C ALA A 77 2.03 -22.40 -9.37
N ALA A 78 2.23 -23.30 -8.40
CA ALA A 78 3.33 -23.24 -7.44
C ALA A 78 4.67 -23.67 -8.07
N SER A 79 4.69 -24.68 -8.93
CA SER A 79 5.87 -25.09 -9.69
C SER A 79 6.29 -23.97 -10.65
N THR A 80 5.33 -23.35 -11.35
CA THR A 80 5.59 -22.19 -12.21
C THR A 80 6.14 -21.00 -11.42
N ALA A 81 5.62 -20.74 -10.22
CA ALA A 81 6.17 -19.72 -9.32
C ALA A 81 7.63 -20.01 -8.92
N ARG A 82 7.94 -21.27 -8.56
CA ARG A 82 9.32 -21.69 -8.26
C ARG A 82 10.24 -21.52 -9.47
N ASP A 83 9.76 -21.84 -10.68
CA ASP A 83 10.54 -21.69 -11.91
C ASP A 83 10.86 -20.21 -12.19
N TYR A 84 9.90 -19.29 -12.01
CA TYR A 84 10.18 -17.85 -12.10
C TYR A 84 11.23 -17.37 -11.08
N ALA A 85 11.14 -17.84 -9.83
CA ALA A 85 12.12 -17.51 -8.79
C ALA A 85 13.51 -18.07 -9.12
N ALA A 86 13.59 -19.31 -9.62
CA ALA A 86 14.83 -19.96 -10.00
C ALA A 86 15.47 -19.29 -11.23
N PHE A 87 14.67 -18.92 -12.23
CA PHE A 87 15.14 -18.15 -13.39
C PHE A 87 15.71 -16.80 -12.96
N ALA A 88 14.97 -16.03 -12.16
CA ALA A 88 15.45 -14.75 -11.66
C ALA A 88 16.75 -14.89 -10.86
N ALA A 89 16.85 -15.91 -10.00
CA ALA A 89 18.05 -16.20 -9.24
C ALA A 89 19.25 -16.58 -10.12
N GLY A 90 19.02 -17.41 -11.15
CA GLY A 90 20.05 -17.80 -12.11
C GLY A 90 20.58 -16.63 -12.93
N VAL A 91 19.71 -15.70 -13.34
CA VAL A 91 20.11 -14.52 -14.11
C VAL A 91 20.82 -13.46 -13.26
N LEU A 92 20.37 -13.27 -12.02
CA LEU A 92 20.87 -12.20 -11.14
C LEU A 92 22.00 -12.64 -10.19
N GLY A 93 22.20 -13.95 -10.02
CA GLY A 93 23.08 -14.50 -8.98
C GLY A 93 22.58 -14.26 -7.55
N SER A 94 21.28 -13.99 -7.38
CA SER A 94 20.68 -13.66 -6.08
C SER A 94 19.24 -14.16 -5.99
N SER A 95 18.90 -14.80 -4.89
CA SER A 95 17.53 -15.25 -4.59
C SER A 95 16.69 -14.18 -3.87
N ALA A 96 17.12 -12.91 -3.89
CA ALA A 96 16.37 -11.84 -3.25
C ALA A 96 15.01 -11.60 -3.97
N PRO A 97 13.90 -11.42 -3.23
CA PRO A 97 12.60 -11.16 -3.83
C PRO A 97 12.57 -9.87 -4.66
N LEU A 98 11.95 -9.94 -5.84
CA LEU A 98 11.92 -8.83 -6.80
C LEU A 98 10.55 -8.17 -6.87
N PRO A 99 10.46 -6.90 -7.31
CA PRO A 99 9.18 -6.38 -7.76
C PRO A 99 8.67 -7.20 -8.94
N VAL A 100 7.40 -7.60 -8.87
CA VAL A 100 6.75 -8.41 -9.88
C VAL A 100 5.63 -7.60 -10.53
N VAL A 101 5.64 -7.53 -11.85
CA VAL A 101 4.56 -7.00 -12.68
C VAL A 101 3.91 -8.16 -13.39
N THR A 102 2.58 -8.25 -13.34
CA THR A 102 1.81 -9.28 -14.04
C THR A 102 0.82 -8.63 -14.99
N SER A 103 0.44 -9.36 -16.03
CA SER A 103 -0.66 -8.93 -16.91
C SER A 103 -1.65 -10.06 -17.18
N SER A 104 -2.95 -9.73 -17.24
CA SER A 104 -4.00 -10.67 -17.66
C SER A 104 -3.92 -12.00 -16.90
N GLN A 105 -3.88 -13.14 -17.61
CA GLN A 105 -3.75 -14.49 -17.04
C GLN A 105 -2.47 -14.70 -16.20
N GLY A 106 -1.43 -13.89 -16.42
CA GLY A 106 -0.20 -13.92 -15.62
C GLY A 106 -0.43 -13.62 -14.13
N ALA A 107 -1.58 -13.03 -13.78
CA ALA A 107 -1.97 -12.76 -12.41
C ALA A 107 -1.91 -14.01 -11.52
N LEU A 108 -2.37 -15.18 -11.99
CA LEU A 108 -2.32 -16.44 -11.23
C LEU A 108 -0.89 -16.76 -10.79
N PHE A 109 0.05 -16.73 -11.72
CA PHE A 109 1.44 -17.13 -11.46
C PHE A 109 2.19 -16.08 -10.62
N GLY A 110 1.91 -14.79 -10.82
CA GLY A 110 2.48 -13.75 -9.97
C GLY A 110 1.92 -13.76 -8.54
N LEU A 111 0.63 -14.08 -8.37
CA LEU A 111 0.04 -14.30 -7.04
C LEU A 111 0.65 -15.51 -6.34
N ALA A 112 0.81 -16.63 -7.07
CA ALA A 112 1.50 -17.80 -6.54
C ALA A 112 2.94 -17.47 -6.12
N LEU A 113 3.67 -16.72 -6.95
CA LEU A 113 5.03 -16.26 -6.65
C LEU A 113 5.08 -15.37 -5.39
N ALA A 114 4.14 -14.44 -5.25
CA ALA A 114 4.07 -13.57 -4.09
C ALA A 114 3.70 -14.34 -2.80
N ALA A 115 2.77 -15.29 -2.89
CA ALA A 115 2.34 -16.13 -1.76
C ALA A 115 3.49 -16.99 -1.20
N VAL A 116 4.43 -17.41 -2.06
CA VAL A 116 5.63 -18.18 -1.63
C VAL A 116 6.84 -17.29 -1.32
N GLY A 117 6.67 -15.97 -1.28
CA GLY A 117 7.73 -15.03 -0.88
C GLY A 117 8.75 -14.66 -1.96
N GLY A 118 8.49 -15.00 -3.23
CA GLY A 118 9.38 -14.66 -4.35
C GLY A 118 9.24 -13.22 -4.88
N ALA A 119 8.26 -12.47 -4.39
CA ALA A 119 8.04 -11.06 -4.74
C ALA A 119 8.37 -10.13 -3.56
N SER A 120 8.92 -8.94 -3.82
CA SER A 120 9.03 -7.85 -2.83
C SER A 120 7.92 -6.80 -2.95
N ALA A 121 7.25 -6.75 -4.10
CA ALA A 121 6.03 -6.00 -4.38
C ALA A 121 5.31 -6.66 -5.57
N LEU A 122 3.99 -6.49 -5.66
CA LEU A 122 3.19 -7.07 -6.74
C LEU A 122 2.32 -6.00 -7.42
N VAL A 123 2.47 -5.85 -8.73
CA VAL A 123 1.60 -5.01 -9.56
C VAL A 123 0.83 -5.90 -10.53
N LEU A 124 -0.48 -5.98 -10.32
CA LEU A 124 -1.41 -6.72 -11.15
C LEU A 124 -2.01 -5.75 -12.17
N VAL A 125 -1.65 -5.88 -13.44
CA VAL A 125 -2.07 -4.96 -14.51
C VAL A 125 -3.14 -5.65 -15.35
N SER A 126 -4.35 -5.09 -15.39
CA SER A 126 -5.50 -5.69 -16.07
C SER A 126 -5.61 -7.19 -15.78
N PRO A 127 -5.57 -7.62 -14.50
CA PRO A 127 -5.49 -9.03 -14.15
C PRO A 127 -6.76 -9.77 -14.59
N ALA A 128 -6.60 -10.98 -15.08
CA ALA A 128 -7.71 -11.92 -15.19
C ALA A 128 -7.99 -12.48 -13.80
N ASP A 129 -9.24 -12.39 -13.34
CA ASP A 129 -9.64 -13.01 -12.08
C ASP A 129 -9.91 -14.52 -12.25
N GLU A 130 -10.02 -15.25 -11.15
CA GLU A 130 -10.36 -16.68 -11.09
C GLU A 130 -11.74 -16.93 -11.70
N VAL A 131 -11.75 -17.42 -12.95
CA VAL A 131 -12.96 -17.64 -13.74
C VAL A 131 -13.97 -18.54 -13.02
N ALA A 132 -13.48 -19.57 -12.32
CA ALA A 132 -14.30 -20.51 -11.56
C ALA A 132 -14.78 -19.96 -10.19
N HIS A 133 -14.41 -18.74 -9.80
CA HIS A 133 -14.81 -18.19 -8.50
C HIS A 133 -16.32 -17.87 -8.49
N PRO A 134 -17.08 -18.25 -7.43
CA PRO A 134 -18.54 -18.09 -7.40
C PRO A 134 -19.05 -16.66 -7.60
N THR A 135 -18.28 -15.64 -7.18
CA THR A 135 -18.60 -14.22 -7.39
C THR A 135 -18.26 -13.73 -8.81
N ILE A 136 -17.28 -14.35 -9.46
CA ILE A 136 -16.78 -13.94 -10.78
C ILE A 136 -17.51 -14.64 -11.90
N ALA A 137 -17.70 -15.97 -11.80
CA ALA A 137 -18.31 -16.77 -12.85
C ALA A 137 -19.62 -16.17 -13.39
N PRO A 138 -20.58 -15.70 -12.57
CA PRO A 138 -21.85 -15.13 -13.07
C PRO A 138 -21.68 -13.84 -13.89
N LEU A 139 -20.55 -13.14 -13.75
CA LEU A 139 -20.24 -11.91 -14.48
C LEU A 139 -19.60 -12.18 -15.85
N LEU A 140 -19.22 -13.42 -16.12
CA LEU A 140 -18.48 -13.79 -17.32
C LEU A 140 -19.39 -14.28 -18.46
N PRO A 141 -18.98 -14.06 -19.73
CA PRO A 141 -19.66 -14.63 -20.88
C PRO A 141 -19.85 -16.15 -20.77
N GLU A 142 -20.91 -16.66 -21.40
CA GLU A 142 -21.26 -18.08 -21.36
C GLU A 142 -20.13 -19.00 -21.83
N HIS A 143 -19.40 -18.61 -22.89
CA HIS A 143 -18.29 -19.41 -23.40
C HIS A 143 -17.14 -19.57 -22.39
N ALA A 144 -16.82 -18.51 -21.61
CA ALA A 144 -15.79 -18.56 -20.59
C ALA A 144 -16.21 -19.43 -19.41
N ARG A 145 -17.48 -19.29 -18.97
CA ARG A 145 -18.07 -20.17 -17.94
C ARG A 145 -18.10 -21.63 -18.39
N GLY A 146 -18.48 -21.89 -19.64
CA GLY A 146 -18.56 -23.22 -20.22
C GLY A 146 -17.18 -23.89 -20.27
N LEU A 147 -16.15 -23.15 -20.68
CA LEU A 147 -14.77 -23.65 -20.68
C LEU A 147 -14.25 -23.95 -19.27
N ALA A 148 -14.56 -23.12 -18.28
CA ALA A 148 -14.20 -23.39 -16.88
C ALA A 148 -14.94 -24.60 -16.30
N GLY A 149 -16.23 -24.75 -16.62
CA GLY A 149 -16.99 -25.96 -16.28
C GLY A 149 -16.36 -27.20 -16.89
N LEU A 150 -16.04 -27.16 -18.19
CA LEU A 150 -15.36 -28.25 -18.89
C LEU A 150 -13.99 -28.54 -18.27
N ALA A 151 -13.18 -27.53 -17.97
CA ALA A 151 -11.88 -27.71 -17.34
C ALA A 151 -11.97 -28.37 -15.96
N ALA A 152 -13.09 -28.21 -15.25
CA ALA A 152 -13.33 -28.86 -13.96
C ALA A 152 -13.83 -30.31 -14.10
N THR A 153 -14.68 -30.61 -15.09
CA THR A 153 -15.33 -31.93 -15.21
C THR A 153 -14.66 -32.87 -16.20
N ASP A 154 -14.07 -32.33 -17.27
CA ASP A 154 -13.37 -33.05 -18.33
C ASP A 154 -12.14 -32.24 -18.82
N PRO A 155 -11.02 -32.31 -18.08
CA PRO A 155 -9.80 -31.59 -18.44
C PRO A 155 -9.25 -31.95 -19.82
N GLU A 156 -9.42 -33.19 -20.30
CA GLU A 156 -8.95 -33.59 -21.64
C GLU A 156 -9.83 -32.98 -22.74
N GLY A 157 -11.15 -32.93 -22.55
CA GLY A 157 -12.05 -32.17 -23.41
C GLY A 157 -11.68 -30.69 -23.47
N ALA A 158 -11.40 -30.07 -22.32
CA ALA A 158 -10.93 -28.68 -22.26
C ALA A 158 -9.59 -28.48 -22.99
N ARG A 159 -8.63 -29.42 -22.85
CA ARG A 159 -7.38 -29.40 -23.62
C ARG A 159 -7.63 -29.50 -25.11
N ALA A 160 -8.55 -30.35 -25.56
CA ALA A 160 -8.89 -30.49 -26.97
C ALA A 160 -9.54 -29.22 -27.56
N VAL A 161 -10.34 -28.49 -26.77
CA VAL A 161 -10.88 -27.18 -27.17
C VAL A 161 -9.77 -26.14 -27.25
N LEU A 162 -8.95 -26.02 -26.21
CA LEU A 162 -7.84 -25.07 -26.14
C LEU A 162 -6.77 -25.31 -27.21
N GLY A 163 -6.51 -26.58 -27.55
CA GLY A 163 -5.54 -26.97 -28.57
C GLY A 163 -5.92 -26.56 -30.01
N ARG A 164 -7.15 -26.07 -30.23
CA ARG A 164 -7.57 -25.47 -31.51
C ARG A 164 -7.14 -24.01 -31.64
N VAL A 165 -6.80 -23.37 -30.53
CA VAL A 165 -6.31 -21.99 -30.51
C VAL A 165 -4.87 -21.98 -31.02
N THR A 166 -4.62 -21.12 -32.00
CA THR A 166 -3.31 -20.84 -32.58
C THR A 166 -2.86 -19.42 -32.21
N ALA A 167 -1.59 -19.11 -32.45
CA ALA A 167 -1.05 -17.75 -32.34
C ALA A 167 -1.89 -16.74 -33.16
N GLY A 168 -2.28 -17.09 -34.40
CA GLY A 168 -3.07 -16.22 -35.26
C GLY A 168 -4.49 -15.97 -34.74
N THR A 169 -5.15 -17.01 -34.22
CA THR A 169 -6.49 -16.85 -33.62
C THR A 169 -6.45 -16.07 -32.30
N MET A 170 -5.37 -16.22 -31.51
CA MET A 170 -5.16 -15.43 -30.29
C MET A 170 -4.94 -13.96 -30.62
N GLU A 171 -4.10 -13.66 -31.62
CA GLU A 171 -3.90 -12.29 -32.12
C GLU A 171 -5.23 -11.66 -32.55
N ALA A 172 -6.00 -12.36 -33.38
CA ALA A 172 -7.31 -11.87 -33.84
C ALA A 172 -8.25 -11.61 -32.66
N MET A 173 -8.37 -12.55 -31.71
CA MET A 173 -9.22 -12.40 -30.53
C MET A 173 -8.85 -11.17 -29.69
N VAL A 174 -7.55 -10.91 -29.47
CA VAL A 174 -7.09 -9.76 -28.69
C VAL A 174 -7.35 -8.46 -29.44
N ARG A 175 -7.08 -8.40 -30.75
CA ARG A 175 -7.29 -7.19 -31.55
C ARG A 175 -8.77 -6.86 -31.71
N ASP A 176 -9.60 -7.86 -31.95
CA ASP A 176 -11.05 -7.69 -32.11
C ASP A 176 -11.73 -7.33 -30.78
N GLY A 177 -11.21 -7.86 -29.66
CA GLY A 177 -11.69 -7.57 -28.31
C GLY A 177 -11.17 -6.26 -27.71
N ALA A 178 -10.18 -5.61 -28.33
CA ALA A 178 -9.63 -4.35 -27.84
C ALA A 178 -10.61 -3.19 -28.03
N VAL A 179 -10.76 -2.38 -26.98
CA VAL A 179 -11.48 -1.10 -27.04
C VAL A 179 -10.77 -0.13 -27.97
N ALA A 180 -11.48 0.88 -28.47
CA ALA A 180 -10.94 1.80 -29.48
C ALA A 180 -9.65 2.50 -28.99
N GLU A 181 -9.59 2.82 -27.71
CA GLU A 181 -8.46 3.46 -27.03
C GLU A 181 -7.21 2.57 -26.99
N ASP A 182 -7.38 1.24 -26.94
CA ASP A 182 -6.28 0.28 -26.86
C ASP A 182 -5.77 -0.15 -28.25
N ARG A 183 -6.60 -0.03 -29.30
CA ARG A 183 -6.25 -0.48 -30.66
C ARG A 183 -4.97 0.15 -31.20
N ALA A 184 -4.70 1.40 -30.85
CA ALA A 184 -3.49 2.10 -31.26
C ALA A 184 -2.20 1.36 -30.85
N VAL A 185 -2.20 0.62 -29.72
CA VAL A 185 -1.08 -0.21 -29.31
C VAL A 185 -0.90 -1.39 -30.25
N TYR A 186 -1.99 -2.12 -30.55
CA TYR A 186 -1.94 -3.33 -31.36
C TYR A 186 -1.76 -3.06 -32.86
N ASP A 187 -2.10 -1.87 -33.33
CA ASP A 187 -1.92 -1.44 -34.72
C ASP A 187 -0.54 -0.81 -34.97
N ASP A 188 0.24 -0.49 -33.92
CA ASP A 188 1.63 -0.08 -34.06
C ASP A 188 2.47 -1.22 -34.66
N PRO A 189 3.12 -1.03 -35.82
CA PRO A 189 3.84 -2.12 -36.49
C PRO A 189 4.98 -2.73 -35.67
N ALA A 190 5.67 -1.90 -34.86
CA ALA A 190 6.80 -2.36 -34.05
C ALA A 190 6.33 -3.16 -32.83
N PHE A 191 5.24 -2.75 -32.20
CA PHE A 191 4.57 -3.54 -31.16
C PHE A 191 4.01 -4.84 -31.73
N LEU A 192 3.26 -4.78 -32.83
CA LEU A 192 2.63 -5.95 -33.44
C LEU A 192 3.65 -7.02 -33.86
N ALA A 193 4.79 -6.62 -34.41
CA ALA A 193 5.88 -7.54 -34.76
C ALA A 193 6.41 -8.29 -33.52
N ARG A 194 6.60 -7.58 -32.40
CA ARG A 194 7.06 -8.17 -31.13
C ARG A 194 5.99 -9.03 -30.48
N TYR A 195 4.74 -8.58 -30.52
CA TYR A 195 3.60 -9.34 -30.02
C TYR A 195 3.45 -10.67 -30.77
N ARG A 196 3.59 -10.66 -32.11
CA ARG A 196 3.62 -11.87 -32.94
C ARG A 196 4.78 -12.80 -32.59
N ALA A 197 5.98 -12.26 -32.37
CA ALA A 197 7.12 -13.07 -31.92
C ALA A 197 6.84 -13.74 -30.57
N ALA A 198 6.25 -13.00 -29.62
CA ALA A 198 5.87 -13.56 -28.32
C ALA A 198 4.77 -14.61 -28.43
N LEU A 199 3.78 -14.41 -29.30
CA LEU A 199 2.77 -15.43 -29.57
C LEU A 199 3.39 -16.67 -30.22
N ALA A 200 4.33 -16.52 -31.15
CA ALA A 200 5.03 -17.65 -31.75
C ALA A 200 5.78 -18.48 -30.69
N GLU A 201 6.39 -17.83 -29.70
CA GLU A 201 7.02 -18.50 -28.55
C GLU A 201 5.98 -19.18 -27.64
N GLY A 202 4.92 -18.47 -27.25
CA GLY A 202 3.89 -19.04 -26.36
C GLY A 202 3.11 -20.20 -26.97
N PHE A 203 3.00 -20.24 -28.30
CA PHE A 203 2.40 -21.33 -29.07
C PHE A 203 3.42 -22.32 -29.66
N ALA A 204 4.70 -22.21 -29.29
CA ALA A 204 5.70 -23.21 -29.66
C ALA A 204 5.29 -24.62 -29.18
N GLY A 205 5.77 -25.66 -29.85
CA GLY A 205 5.39 -27.04 -29.53
C GLY A 205 3.88 -27.33 -29.71
N GLY A 206 3.22 -26.63 -30.63
CA GLY A 206 1.78 -26.80 -30.90
C GLY A 206 0.86 -26.21 -29.84
N GLY A 207 1.35 -25.27 -29.01
CA GLY A 207 0.54 -24.59 -28.00
C GLY A 207 0.32 -25.37 -26.70
N ALA A 208 1.04 -26.47 -26.48
CA ALA A 208 0.91 -27.28 -25.27
C ALA A 208 1.13 -26.45 -23.98
N GLY A 209 2.11 -25.53 -23.99
CA GLY A 209 2.35 -24.59 -22.88
C GLY A 209 1.15 -23.67 -22.62
N TYR A 210 0.54 -23.09 -23.67
CA TYR A 210 -0.65 -22.26 -23.58
C TYR A 210 -1.86 -23.03 -23.05
N VAL A 211 -2.06 -24.27 -23.54
CA VAL A 211 -3.15 -25.15 -23.11
C VAL A 211 -3.05 -25.41 -21.60
N THR A 212 -1.86 -25.79 -21.11
CA THR A 212 -1.65 -26.05 -19.68
C THR A 212 -1.85 -24.79 -18.83
N ASP A 213 -1.37 -23.62 -19.28
CA ASP A 213 -1.55 -22.35 -18.58
C ASP A 213 -3.02 -21.99 -18.44
N THR A 214 -3.75 -22.09 -19.54
CA THR A 214 -5.16 -21.71 -19.58
C THR A 214 -6.00 -22.70 -18.80
N LEU A 215 -5.68 -24.01 -18.82
CA LEU A 215 -6.35 -25.00 -18.00
C LEU A 215 -6.15 -24.74 -16.50
N LEU A 216 -4.96 -24.29 -16.08
CA LEU A 216 -4.72 -23.86 -14.69
C LEU A 216 -5.56 -22.62 -14.35
N ALA A 217 -5.59 -21.62 -15.23
CA ALA A 217 -6.33 -20.38 -15.01
C ALA A 217 -7.86 -20.56 -15.00
N MET A 218 -8.39 -21.52 -15.76
CA MET A 218 -9.83 -21.81 -15.86
C MET A 218 -10.37 -22.62 -14.67
N ARG A 219 -9.50 -23.28 -13.90
CA ARG A 219 -9.88 -24.05 -12.70
C ARG A 219 -9.85 -23.18 -11.45
N ARG A 220 -10.35 -23.72 -10.33
CA ARG A 220 -10.17 -23.07 -9.02
C ARG A 220 -8.68 -22.96 -8.72
N TRP A 221 -8.26 -21.82 -8.22
CA TRP A 221 -6.86 -21.57 -7.95
C TRP A 221 -6.44 -22.24 -6.63
N GLU A 222 -5.42 -23.08 -6.70
CA GLU A 222 -4.78 -23.69 -5.53
C GLU A 222 -3.72 -22.75 -4.94
N VAL A 223 -4.07 -21.47 -4.79
CA VAL A 223 -3.19 -20.42 -4.28
C VAL A 223 -3.87 -19.73 -3.10
N ASP A 224 -3.22 -19.72 -1.94
CA ASP A 224 -3.68 -18.95 -0.79
C ASP A 224 -3.38 -17.46 -1.00
N LEU A 225 -4.39 -16.72 -1.47
CA LEU A 225 -4.29 -15.27 -1.65
C LEU A 225 -4.10 -14.52 -0.33
N GLY A 226 -4.50 -15.13 0.81
CA GLY A 226 -4.27 -14.59 2.15
C GLY A 226 -2.80 -14.63 2.59
N ALA A 227 -1.98 -15.48 1.97
CA ALA A 227 -0.54 -15.56 2.22
C ALA A 227 0.26 -14.46 1.49
N VAL A 228 -0.36 -13.70 0.59
CA VAL A 228 0.29 -12.58 -0.12
C VAL A 228 0.50 -11.41 0.87
N GLY A 229 1.68 -11.38 1.49
CA GLY A 229 2.05 -10.39 2.52
C GLY A 229 2.75 -9.12 2.00
N VAL A 230 2.97 -9.01 0.69
CA VAL A 230 3.69 -7.87 0.08
C VAL A 230 2.75 -6.78 -0.42
N PRO A 231 3.23 -5.52 -0.54
CA PRO A 231 2.45 -4.45 -1.14
C PRO A 231 1.93 -4.87 -2.52
N THR A 232 0.61 -4.89 -2.67
CA THR A 232 -0.06 -5.33 -3.90
C THR A 232 -0.92 -4.21 -4.46
N THR A 233 -0.71 -3.85 -5.72
CA THR A 233 -1.52 -2.87 -6.44
C THR A 233 -2.19 -3.53 -7.64
N LEU A 234 -3.51 -3.39 -7.75
CA LEU A 234 -4.26 -3.72 -8.95
C LEU A 234 -4.46 -2.45 -9.76
N LEU A 235 -3.86 -2.39 -10.96
CA LEU A 235 -4.11 -1.34 -11.95
C LEU A 235 -5.06 -1.90 -13.00
N VAL A 236 -6.28 -1.38 -13.05
CA VAL A 236 -7.32 -1.88 -13.96
C VAL A 236 -7.84 -0.74 -14.82
N GLY A 237 -7.87 -0.92 -16.15
CA GLY A 237 -8.48 0.06 -17.03
C GLY A 237 -9.98 0.15 -16.82
N ALA A 238 -10.54 1.36 -16.76
CA ALA A 238 -11.98 1.57 -16.60
C ALA A 238 -12.81 1.02 -17.77
N LEU A 239 -12.17 0.82 -18.92
CA LEU A 239 -12.77 0.25 -20.13
C LEU A 239 -12.48 -1.26 -20.27
N ASP A 240 -11.69 -1.87 -19.37
CA ASP A 240 -11.39 -3.30 -19.41
C ASP A 240 -12.59 -4.11 -18.93
N ARG A 241 -13.34 -4.66 -19.88
CA ARG A 241 -14.47 -5.57 -19.62
C ARG A 241 -14.12 -7.03 -19.90
N VAL A 242 -12.90 -7.31 -20.34
CA VAL A 242 -12.47 -8.65 -20.80
C VAL A 242 -11.84 -9.41 -19.64
N HIS A 243 -10.88 -8.79 -18.95
CA HIS A 243 -10.10 -9.49 -17.91
C HIS A 243 -10.74 -9.39 -16.52
N SER A 244 -11.35 -8.24 -16.24
CA SER A 244 -11.84 -7.88 -14.91
C SER A 244 -13.26 -7.32 -15.01
N PRO A 245 -14.30 -8.18 -15.11
CA PRO A 245 -15.69 -7.72 -15.31
C PRO A 245 -16.22 -6.85 -14.15
N ASP A 246 -15.63 -6.95 -12.95
CA ASP A 246 -15.92 -6.10 -11.80
C ASP A 246 -14.79 -5.09 -11.48
N LEU A 247 -13.93 -4.85 -12.46
CA LEU A 247 -12.75 -3.97 -12.38
C LEU A 247 -11.79 -4.35 -11.25
N GLY A 248 -11.62 -5.64 -10.99
CA GLY A 248 -10.67 -6.21 -10.03
C GLY A 248 -11.10 -6.10 -8.57
N ARG A 249 -12.37 -5.75 -8.32
CA ARG A 249 -12.90 -5.54 -6.95
C ARG A 249 -12.87 -6.84 -6.14
N THR A 250 -13.33 -7.94 -6.71
CA THR A 250 -13.37 -9.25 -6.04
C THR A 250 -11.95 -9.77 -5.80
N LEU A 251 -11.06 -9.71 -6.79
CA LEU A 251 -9.65 -10.08 -6.61
C LEU A 251 -8.98 -9.28 -5.48
N ALA A 252 -9.09 -7.95 -5.50
CA ALA A 252 -8.51 -7.10 -4.47
C ALA A 252 -9.02 -7.44 -3.06
N SER A 253 -10.30 -7.79 -2.91
CA SER A 253 -10.89 -8.12 -1.60
C SER A 253 -10.34 -9.40 -0.98
N ARG A 254 -9.73 -10.29 -1.79
CA ARG A 254 -9.15 -11.56 -1.33
C ARG A 254 -7.67 -11.47 -0.99
N ILE A 255 -7.03 -10.31 -1.23
CA ILE A 255 -5.60 -10.11 -1.01
C ILE A 255 -5.42 -9.10 0.13
N PRO A 256 -4.75 -9.46 1.24
CA PRO A 256 -4.54 -8.57 2.38
C PRO A 256 -3.82 -7.28 1.98
N GLY A 257 -4.44 -6.14 2.29
CA GLY A 257 -3.84 -4.82 2.06
C GLY A 257 -3.69 -4.42 0.59
N ALA A 258 -4.30 -5.15 -0.35
CA ALA A 258 -4.24 -4.78 -1.76
C ALA A 258 -4.95 -3.45 -2.04
N ALA A 259 -4.28 -2.58 -2.82
CA ALA A 259 -4.83 -1.33 -3.31
C ALA A 259 -5.36 -1.53 -4.73
N ARG A 260 -6.63 -1.20 -4.98
CA ARG A 260 -7.23 -1.22 -6.32
C ARG A 260 -7.31 0.20 -6.88
N ARG A 261 -6.73 0.41 -8.06
CA ARG A 261 -6.81 1.67 -8.81
C ARG A 261 -7.44 1.42 -10.18
N VAL A 262 -8.60 2.02 -10.40
CA VAL A 262 -9.26 2.05 -11.70
C VAL A 262 -8.74 3.25 -12.47
N VAL A 263 -8.22 3.03 -13.68
CA VAL A 263 -7.58 4.06 -14.50
C VAL A 263 -8.53 4.46 -15.64
N PRO A 264 -8.96 5.73 -15.72
CA PRO A 264 -9.90 6.18 -16.74
C PRO A 264 -9.27 6.16 -18.14
N GLY A 265 -10.10 5.98 -19.18
CA GLY A 265 -9.70 6.14 -20.58
C GLY A 265 -8.78 5.06 -21.16
N VAL A 266 -8.61 3.94 -20.47
CA VAL A 266 -7.79 2.80 -20.93
C VAL A 266 -8.50 1.49 -20.69
N GLY A 267 -8.29 0.52 -21.59
CA GLY A 267 -8.82 -0.83 -21.47
C GLY A 267 -7.79 -1.85 -20.94
N GLY A 268 -7.82 -3.05 -21.51
CA GLY A 268 -6.96 -4.16 -21.12
C GLY A 268 -5.48 -3.96 -21.48
N ALA A 269 -5.16 -3.08 -22.44
CA ALA A 269 -3.80 -2.80 -22.88
C ALA A 269 -3.02 -1.84 -21.94
N LEU A 270 -3.53 -1.60 -20.71
CA LEU A 270 -2.97 -0.66 -19.72
C LEU A 270 -1.45 -0.79 -19.55
N LEU A 271 -0.93 -2.02 -19.57
CA LEU A 271 0.51 -2.31 -19.44
C LEU A 271 1.36 -1.51 -20.44
N TRP A 272 0.86 -1.35 -21.66
CA TRP A 272 1.56 -0.70 -22.77
C TRP A 272 1.11 0.73 -23.03
N VAL A 273 -0.13 1.08 -22.66
CA VAL A 273 -0.62 2.47 -22.76
C VAL A 273 0.01 3.36 -21.68
N LEU A 274 0.17 2.84 -20.45
CA LEU A 274 0.71 3.59 -19.30
C LEU A 274 1.88 2.86 -18.61
N PRO A 275 2.96 2.52 -19.34
CA PRO A 275 4.09 1.77 -18.77
C PRO A 275 4.81 2.54 -17.66
N HIS A 276 4.80 3.88 -17.70
CA HIS A 276 5.35 4.73 -16.65
C HIS A 276 4.65 4.52 -15.30
N LEU A 277 3.31 4.46 -15.31
CA LEU A 277 2.48 4.23 -14.12
C LEU A 277 2.76 2.85 -13.53
N VAL A 278 2.90 1.84 -14.40
CA VAL A 278 3.21 0.46 -14.00
C VAL A 278 4.59 0.39 -13.36
N LEU A 279 5.62 0.98 -14.00
CA LEU A 279 6.98 1.02 -13.47
C LEU A 279 7.06 1.82 -12.16
N GLU A 280 6.26 2.87 -11.98
CA GLU A 280 6.21 3.65 -10.75
C GLU A 280 5.75 2.81 -9.55
N HIS A 281 4.68 2.02 -9.73
CA HIS A 281 4.19 1.11 -8.71
C HIS A 281 5.14 -0.08 -8.49
N ALA A 282 5.74 -0.62 -9.56
CA ALA A 282 6.66 -1.75 -9.47
C ALA A 282 7.95 -1.37 -8.76
N LEU A 283 8.54 -0.24 -9.13
CA LEU A 283 9.75 0.23 -8.46
C LEU A 283 9.43 0.70 -7.04
N GLY A 284 8.17 1.03 -6.74
CA GLY A 284 7.81 1.74 -5.52
C GLY A 284 8.63 3.02 -5.51
N THR A 285 8.24 4.02 -6.29
CA THR A 285 8.96 5.28 -6.24
C THR A 285 9.08 5.72 -4.78
N ALA A 286 10.23 6.28 -4.41
CA ALA A 286 10.34 7.04 -3.17
C ALA A 286 9.30 8.20 -3.09
N ALA A 287 8.51 8.42 -4.15
CA ALA A 287 7.39 9.33 -4.24
C ALA A 287 6.01 8.70 -3.87
N ASP A 288 5.83 7.36 -3.97
CA ASP A 288 4.58 6.67 -3.58
C ASP A 288 4.60 6.10 -2.16
N ARG A 289 5.77 6.03 -1.51
CA ARG A 289 5.77 6.21 -0.06
C ARG A 289 5.52 7.69 0.15
N PRO A 290 4.46 8.11 0.87
CA PRO A 290 4.33 9.50 1.23
C PRO A 290 5.66 9.92 1.86
N GLY A 291 6.32 10.93 1.28
CA GLY A 291 7.57 11.45 1.84
C GLY A 291 7.36 11.77 3.33
N PRO A 292 8.41 11.83 4.17
CA PRO A 292 8.26 11.94 5.62
C PRO A 292 7.24 13.01 6.07
N ALA A 293 7.18 14.12 5.33
CA ALA A 293 6.18 15.17 5.51
C ALA A 293 4.72 14.72 5.30
N ALA A 294 4.44 14.06 4.17
CA ALA A 294 3.11 13.55 3.84
C ALA A 294 2.70 12.40 4.77
N LEU A 295 3.66 11.53 5.12
CA LEU A 295 3.42 10.42 6.05
C LEU A 295 3.06 10.94 7.43
N ALA A 296 3.78 11.95 7.92
CA ALA A 296 3.47 12.59 9.19
C ALA A 296 2.09 13.24 9.18
N ARG A 297 1.71 13.97 8.13
CA ARG A 297 0.38 14.58 8.01
C ARG A 297 -0.75 13.54 7.98
N ALA A 298 -0.57 12.44 7.25
CA ALA A 298 -1.54 11.36 7.21
C ALA A 298 -1.69 10.69 8.59
N ALA A 299 -0.58 10.32 9.23
CA ALA A 299 -0.59 9.71 10.57
C ALA A 299 -1.22 10.63 11.62
N HIS A 300 -0.91 11.93 11.55
CA HIS A 300 -1.49 12.98 12.36
C HIS A 300 -3.00 13.05 12.21
N ALA A 301 -3.49 13.21 10.97
CA ALA A 301 -4.91 13.30 10.68
C ALA A 301 -5.70 12.06 11.12
N GLU A 302 -5.12 10.87 10.92
CA GLU A 302 -5.73 9.60 11.32
C GLU A 302 -5.78 9.44 12.84
N THR A 303 -4.72 9.85 13.55
CA THR A 303 -4.69 9.87 15.03
C THR A 303 -5.77 10.79 15.58
N TRP A 304 -5.95 11.97 14.99
CA TRP A 304 -7.01 12.88 15.40
C TRP A 304 -8.40 12.29 15.15
N GLN A 305 -8.65 11.61 14.02
CA GLN A 305 -9.90 10.86 13.85
C GLN A 305 -10.12 9.79 14.94
N VAL A 306 -9.06 9.10 15.38
CA VAL A 306 -9.20 8.14 16.50
C VAL A 306 -9.66 8.86 17.78
N HIS A 307 -9.12 10.04 18.09
CA HIS A 307 -9.61 10.85 19.21
C HIS A 307 -11.11 11.21 19.09
N GLY A 308 -11.61 11.48 17.88
CA GLY A 308 -13.04 11.70 17.64
C GLY A 308 -13.87 10.44 17.91
N ARG A 309 -13.42 9.28 17.42
CA ARG A 309 -14.10 7.99 17.62
C ARG A 309 -14.15 7.55 19.09
N ILE A 310 -13.05 7.75 19.83
CA ILE A 310 -12.99 7.50 21.28
C ILE A 310 -14.09 8.27 22.02
N ARG A 311 -14.56 9.39 21.46
CA ARG A 311 -15.58 10.26 22.04
C ARG A 311 -16.93 10.17 21.35
N ALA A 312 -17.19 9.16 20.52
CA ALA A 312 -18.46 9.03 19.78
C ALA A 312 -19.71 9.12 20.68
N GLY A 313 -19.66 8.50 21.88
CA GLY A 313 -20.74 8.58 22.87
C GLY A 313 -20.80 9.88 23.69
N ARG A 314 -19.95 10.86 23.37
CA ARG A 314 -19.80 12.15 24.07
C ARG A 314 -19.81 13.34 23.10
N GLY A 315 -20.48 13.20 21.95
CA GLY A 315 -20.55 14.22 20.90
C GLY A 315 -19.38 14.20 19.90
N GLY A 316 -18.42 13.29 20.06
CA GLY A 316 -17.33 13.10 19.12
C GLY A 316 -17.81 12.54 17.78
N ALA A 317 -17.18 12.98 16.69
CA ALA A 317 -17.53 12.56 15.34
C ALA A 317 -16.33 12.68 14.39
N VAL A 318 -16.35 11.92 13.30
CA VAL A 318 -15.33 11.99 12.24
C VAL A 318 -15.94 11.88 10.85
N ALA A 319 -15.26 12.44 9.85
CA ALA A 319 -15.57 12.22 8.45
C ALA A 319 -14.31 12.29 7.60
N ALA A 320 -14.35 11.65 6.43
CA ALA A 320 -13.37 11.82 5.37
C ALA A 320 -14.08 12.49 4.18
N LEU A 321 -13.62 13.68 3.81
CA LEU A 321 -14.04 14.38 2.60
C LEU A 321 -12.88 14.36 1.59
N PRO A 322 -13.13 14.60 0.30
CA PRO A 322 -12.04 14.77 -0.66
C PRO A 322 -10.98 15.76 -0.14
N GLY A 323 -9.73 15.31 -0.09
CA GLY A 323 -8.60 16.11 0.39
C GLY A 323 -8.55 16.42 1.89
N ALA A 324 -9.51 15.99 2.71
CA ALA A 324 -9.56 16.36 4.13
C ALA A 324 -10.07 15.25 5.07
N ARG A 325 -9.54 15.24 6.29
CA ARG A 325 -10.05 14.43 7.40
C ARG A 325 -10.58 15.33 8.52
N LEU A 326 -11.82 15.09 8.93
CA LEU A 326 -12.52 15.91 9.91
C LEU A 326 -12.63 15.14 11.23
N MET A 327 -12.48 15.85 12.34
CA MET A 327 -12.74 15.35 13.68
C MET A 327 -13.38 16.44 14.55
N ALA A 328 -14.47 16.08 15.21
CA ALA A 328 -15.02 16.80 16.35
C ALA A 328 -14.85 15.93 17.61
N SER A 329 -14.50 16.56 18.72
CA SER A 329 -14.45 15.95 20.05
C SER A 329 -15.78 15.99 20.79
N GLY A 330 -16.70 16.88 20.39
CA GLY A 330 -17.93 17.21 21.12
C GLY A 330 -17.72 18.22 22.26
N LEU A 331 -16.50 18.75 22.41
CA LEU A 331 -16.14 19.70 23.46
C LEU A 331 -16.09 21.13 22.91
N PRO A 332 -16.44 22.15 23.71
CA PRO A 332 -16.52 23.56 23.28
C PRO A 332 -15.14 24.24 23.19
N TYR A 333 -14.11 23.49 22.77
CA TYR A 333 -12.72 23.95 22.72
C TYR A 333 -12.13 23.78 21.32
N PRO A 334 -11.77 24.87 20.62
CA PRO A 334 -11.39 24.82 19.20
C PRO A 334 -10.15 23.97 18.93
N GLN A 335 -9.21 23.88 19.88
CA GLN A 335 -8.01 23.07 19.73
C GLN A 335 -8.29 21.56 19.62
N TRP A 336 -9.52 21.12 19.95
CA TRP A 336 -9.93 19.73 19.93
C TRP A 336 -10.97 19.40 18.86
N ASN A 337 -11.24 20.32 17.93
CA ASN A 337 -12.11 20.08 16.78
C ASN A 337 -11.42 20.63 15.53
N ASN A 338 -11.10 19.78 14.58
CA ASN A 338 -10.20 20.15 13.50
C ASN A 338 -10.52 19.49 12.17
N VAL A 339 -10.05 20.14 11.12
CA VAL A 339 -9.92 19.58 9.78
C VAL A 339 -8.45 19.46 9.47
N ASP A 340 -8.00 18.28 9.07
CA ASP A 340 -6.66 18.07 8.53
C ASP A 340 -6.73 18.01 7.01
N VAL A 341 -6.13 19.00 6.35
CA VAL A 341 -6.02 19.05 4.89
C VAL A 341 -4.84 18.18 4.47
N LEU A 342 -5.14 17.18 3.64
CA LEU A 342 -4.17 16.27 3.03
C LEU A 342 -3.87 16.67 1.58
N ASP A 343 -4.89 17.18 0.88
CA ASP A 343 -4.81 17.68 -0.49
C ASP A 343 -5.69 18.94 -0.61
N PRO A 344 -5.09 20.14 -0.59
CA PRO A 344 -5.81 21.42 -0.54
C PRO A 344 -6.70 21.64 -1.76
N ASP A 345 -6.29 21.16 -2.94
CA ASP A 345 -6.99 21.41 -4.22
C ASP A 345 -8.32 20.66 -4.30
N ARG A 346 -8.55 19.70 -3.39
CA ARG A 346 -9.74 18.86 -3.34
C ARG A 346 -10.70 19.22 -2.23
N VAL A 347 -10.35 20.18 -1.36
CA VAL A 347 -11.18 20.50 -0.20
C VAL A 347 -12.35 21.39 -0.58
N ASP A 348 -13.57 20.89 -0.36
CA ASP A 348 -14.78 21.70 -0.37
C ASP A 348 -15.06 22.24 1.05
N VAL A 349 -14.78 23.53 1.26
CA VAL A 349 -14.99 24.20 2.54
C VAL A 349 -16.48 24.34 2.89
N ALA A 350 -17.38 24.41 1.90
CA ALA A 350 -18.81 24.45 2.17
C ALA A 350 -19.29 23.10 2.74
N ALA A 351 -18.85 21.98 2.16
CA ALA A 351 -19.13 20.65 2.69
C ALA A 351 -18.56 20.44 4.11
N VAL A 352 -17.38 21.03 4.40
CA VAL A 352 -16.81 21.03 5.75
C VAL A 352 -17.72 21.80 6.73
N ARG A 353 -18.21 22.98 6.35
CA ARG A 353 -19.12 23.79 7.19
C ARG A 353 -20.43 23.06 7.46
N GLU A 354 -21.02 22.49 6.43
CA GLU A 354 -22.24 21.68 6.54
C GLU A 354 -22.05 20.52 7.51
N TRP A 355 -20.87 19.89 7.49
CA TRP A 355 -20.55 18.84 8.45
C TRP A 355 -20.44 19.36 9.89
N TYR A 356 -19.83 20.51 10.14
CA TYR A 356 -19.71 21.07 11.49
C TYR A 356 -20.99 21.72 12.03
N ALA A 357 -21.86 22.23 11.16
CA ALA A 357 -23.08 22.95 11.55
C ALA A 357 -23.96 22.21 12.58
N PRO A 358 -24.35 20.93 12.40
CA PRO A 358 -25.17 20.23 13.38
C PRO A 358 -24.40 19.81 14.65
N ARG A 359 -23.07 19.97 14.68
CA ARG A 359 -22.23 19.57 15.82
C ARG A 359 -22.04 20.70 16.83
N ASP A 360 -22.28 21.95 16.43
CA ASP A 360 -22.24 23.14 17.30
C ASP A 360 -21.00 23.22 18.21
N VAL A 361 -19.83 22.97 17.63
CA VAL A 361 -18.54 23.10 18.31
C VAL A 361 -17.64 24.07 17.56
N PRO A 362 -16.79 24.86 18.25
CA PRO A 362 -15.79 25.68 17.58
C PRO A 362 -14.73 24.78 16.94
N TRP A 363 -14.28 25.10 15.72
CA TRP A 363 -13.34 24.26 14.96
C TRP A 363 -12.34 25.10 14.16
N GLY A 364 -11.22 24.48 13.78
CA GLY A 364 -10.21 25.08 12.91
C GLY A 364 -9.73 24.12 11.82
N VAL A 365 -8.92 24.64 10.89
CA VAL A 365 -8.33 23.87 9.78
C VAL A 365 -6.82 23.86 9.93
N ARG A 366 -6.20 22.72 9.65
CA ARG A 366 -4.76 22.50 9.67
C ARG A 366 -4.33 22.18 8.24
N VAL A 367 -3.61 23.12 7.63
CA VAL A 367 -3.20 23.09 6.23
C VAL A 367 -1.71 22.80 6.15
N PRO A 368 -1.21 22.01 5.19
CA PRO A 368 0.23 21.87 4.99
C PRO A 368 0.91 23.25 4.92
N ALA A 369 1.97 23.43 5.72
CA ALA A 369 2.59 24.75 5.85
C ALA A 369 3.12 25.26 4.51
N GLY A 370 2.86 26.54 4.22
CA GLY A 370 3.25 27.19 2.95
C GLY A 370 2.32 26.91 1.77
N THR A 371 1.27 26.12 1.94
CA THR A 371 0.22 25.95 0.93
C THR A 371 -0.68 27.19 0.89
N PRO A 372 -0.97 27.76 -0.30
CA PRO A 372 -1.97 28.81 -0.45
C PRO A 372 -3.34 28.34 0.07
N TRP A 373 -3.92 29.09 1.00
CA TRP A 373 -5.21 28.76 1.60
C TRP A 373 -6.05 30.04 1.75
N PRO A 374 -7.04 30.27 0.87
CA PRO A 374 -7.79 31.53 0.82
C PRO A 374 -8.93 31.60 1.85
N HIS A 375 -9.04 30.63 2.76
CA HIS A 375 -10.16 30.52 3.70
C HIS A 375 -9.74 30.76 5.15
N GLY A 376 -10.43 31.69 5.81
CA GLY A 376 -10.23 32.00 7.22
C GLY A 376 -8.94 32.75 7.51
N ARG A 377 -8.64 32.91 8.81
CA ARG A 377 -7.51 33.66 9.32
C ARG A 377 -6.43 32.72 9.84
N HIS A 378 -5.20 32.90 9.35
CA HIS A 378 -4.03 32.20 9.89
C HIS A 378 -3.82 32.58 11.37
N LEU A 379 -3.65 31.59 12.23
CA LEU A 379 -3.47 31.76 13.66
C LEU A 379 -2.01 31.54 14.06
N PHE A 380 -1.46 30.36 13.74
CA PHE A 380 -0.07 30.01 14.01
C PHE A 380 0.36 28.80 13.17
N ARG A 381 1.67 28.54 13.16
CA ARG A 381 2.27 27.35 12.56
C ARG A 381 2.57 26.30 13.63
N LYS A 382 2.03 25.10 13.46
CA LYS A 382 2.30 23.93 14.29
C LYS A 382 3.40 23.08 13.67
N ARG A 383 4.39 22.68 14.45
CA ARG A 383 5.50 21.83 13.99
C ARG A 383 5.08 20.37 14.04
N LEU A 384 5.58 19.56 13.11
CA LEU A 384 5.28 18.13 13.05
C LEU A 384 6.56 17.32 12.91
N MET A 385 6.77 16.42 13.88
CA MET A 385 7.91 15.51 13.90
C MET A 385 7.47 14.07 13.65
N LEU A 386 8.36 13.30 13.02
CA LEU A 386 8.15 11.89 12.70
C LEU A 386 9.33 11.05 13.19
N LEU A 387 9.04 9.86 13.71
CA LEU A 387 10.02 8.86 14.13
C LEU A 387 9.66 7.52 13.47
N ALA A 388 10.61 6.92 12.75
CA ALA A 388 10.47 5.54 12.30
C ALA A 388 10.87 4.57 13.42
N ALA A 389 10.22 3.40 13.49
CA ALA A 389 10.43 2.44 14.58
C ALA A 389 11.89 1.98 14.72
N ASP A 390 12.59 1.80 13.60
CA ASP A 390 14.02 1.42 13.52
C ASP A 390 14.97 2.54 13.96
N ARG A 391 14.47 3.76 14.17
CA ARG A 391 15.24 4.93 14.58
C ARG A 391 15.03 5.32 16.04
N LEU A 392 14.21 4.59 16.80
CA LEU A 392 13.99 4.88 18.21
C LEU A 392 15.31 4.76 18.98
N VAL A 393 15.70 5.85 19.63
CA VAL A 393 16.81 5.85 20.59
C VAL A 393 16.20 5.79 22.00
N PRO A 394 16.40 4.69 22.75
CA PRO A 394 15.87 4.58 24.11
C PRO A 394 16.40 5.69 25.03
N ALA A 395 15.51 6.26 25.86
CA ALA A 395 15.92 7.25 26.84
C ALA A 395 16.81 6.62 27.94
N PRO A 396 17.75 7.39 28.52
CA PRO A 396 18.50 6.94 29.69
C PRO A 396 17.59 6.58 30.87
N VAL A 397 17.98 5.58 31.65
CA VAL A 397 17.29 5.18 32.87
C VAL A 397 17.36 6.33 33.89
N VAL A 398 16.20 6.68 34.46
CA VAL A 398 16.11 7.64 35.56
C VAL A 398 16.02 6.85 36.87
N PRO A 399 17.00 6.98 37.79
CA PRO A 399 16.99 6.23 39.05
C PRO A 399 15.71 6.43 39.85
N GLY A 400 15.09 5.32 40.27
CA GLY A 400 13.84 5.30 41.04
C GLY A 400 12.57 5.64 40.26
N LEU A 401 12.65 5.90 38.95
CA LEU A 401 11.49 6.16 38.11
C LEU A 401 10.83 4.86 37.69
N ARG A 402 9.54 4.72 37.99
CA ARG A 402 8.69 3.65 37.45
C ARG A 402 7.72 4.24 36.44
N VAL A 403 7.69 3.70 35.23
CA VAL A 403 6.67 4.05 34.22
C VAL A 403 5.75 2.85 34.04
N ARG A 404 4.45 3.07 34.11
CA ARG A 404 3.42 2.04 33.91
C ARG A 404 2.23 2.57 33.13
N ARG A 405 1.42 1.65 32.59
CA ARG A 405 0.11 1.99 32.04
C ARG A 405 -0.80 2.49 33.16
N ALA A 406 -1.47 3.62 32.92
CA ALA A 406 -2.51 4.18 33.77
C ALA A 406 -3.88 3.60 33.35
N GLY A 407 -4.70 3.23 34.33
CA GLY A 407 -6.09 2.80 34.13
C GLY A 407 -7.09 3.82 34.66
N ALA A 408 -8.39 3.50 34.60
CA ALA A 408 -9.45 4.42 35.04
C ALA A 408 -9.31 4.86 36.52
N ALA A 409 -8.75 4.01 37.38
CA ALA A 409 -8.48 4.33 38.79
C ALA A 409 -7.36 5.38 38.97
N ASP A 410 -6.50 5.57 37.97
CA ASP A 410 -5.40 6.53 38.01
C ASP A 410 -5.80 7.93 37.49
N LEU A 411 -7.06 8.13 37.11
CA LEU A 411 -7.52 9.37 36.45
C LEU A 411 -7.17 10.63 37.24
N ASP A 412 -7.39 10.64 38.54
CA ASP A 412 -7.12 11.83 39.35
C ASP A 412 -5.62 12.13 39.46
N ALA A 413 -4.77 11.09 39.48
CA ALA A 413 -3.31 11.26 39.45
C ALA A 413 -2.81 11.78 38.09
N VAL A 414 -3.35 11.23 36.98
CA VAL A 414 -3.06 11.70 35.62
C VAL A 414 -3.47 13.16 35.47
N LEU A 415 -4.67 13.53 35.94
CA LEU A 415 -5.19 14.90 35.89
C LEU A 415 -4.35 15.86 36.72
N ALA A 416 -3.94 15.48 37.93
CA ALA A 416 -3.11 16.31 38.79
C ALA A 416 -1.78 16.64 38.12
N VAL A 417 -1.15 15.66 37.45
CA VAL A 417 0.10 15.89 36.71
C VAL A 417 -0.12 16.72 35.46
N ASP A 418 -1.17 16.44 34.68
CA ASP A 418 -1.53 17.18 33.45
C ASP A 418 -1.78 18.66 33.73
N VAL A 419 -2.67 18.97 34.68
CA VAL A 419 -3.03 20.35 35.05
C VAL A 419 -1.82 21.07 35.64
N ALA A 420 -0.99 20.41 36.45
CA ALA A 420 0.22 21.04 36.98
C ALA A 420 1.30 21.27 35.90
N ALA A 421 1.33 20.46 34.84
CA ALA A 421 2.29 20.59 33.76
C ALA A 421 1.89 21.66 32.73
N PHE A 422 0.61 21.70 32.36
CA PHE A 422 0.09 22.52 31.25
C PHE A 422 -0.82 23.67 31.70
N GLY A 423 -1.29 23.67 32.95
CA GLY A 423 -2.33 24.58 33.43
C GLY A 423 -3.71 24.19 32.89
N GLY A 424 -4.64 25.16 32.87
CA GLY A 424 -5.97 24.99 32.28
C GLY A 424 -7.06 24.59 33.27
N ASP A 425 -8.28 24.44 32.73
CA ASP A 425 -9.46 24.03 33.49
C ASP A 425 -9.44 22.51 33.77
N PRO A 426 -9.46 22.07 35.04
CA PRO A 426 -9.50 20.65 35.38
C PRO A 426 -10.68 19.89 34.79
N ARG A 427 -11.84 20.54 34.59
CA ARG A 427 -13.01 19.89 33.98
C ARG A 427 -12.76 19.61 32.50
N ALA A 428 -12.18 20.56 31.78
CA ALA A 428 -11.73 20.36 30.40
C ALA A 428 -10.69 19.24 30.27
N SER A 429 -9.64 19.24 31.10
CA SER A 429 -8.63 18.18 31.12
C SER A 429 -9.26 16.82 31.42
N ARG A 430 -10.22 16.74 32.35
CA ARG A 430 -10.96 15.50 32.65
C ARG A 430 -11.76 15.00 31.45
N ALA A 431 -12.50 15.87 30.79
CA ALA A 431 -13.26 15.52 29.59
C ALA A 431 -12.37 15.02 28.45
N TRP A 432 -11.14 15.52 28.35
CA TRP A 432 -10.15 15.07 27.39
C TRP A 432 -9.50 13.73 27.78
N LEU A 433 -9.00 13.58 29.01
CA LEU A 433 -8.16 12.46 29.40
C LEU A 433 -8.94 11.20 29.80
N GLU A 434 -10.11 11.34 30.43
CA GLU A 434 -10.88 10.19 30.92
C GLU A 434 -11.20 9.16 29.82
N PRO A 435 -11.66 9.54 28.61
CA PRO A 435 -11.91 8.58 27.54
C PRO A 435 -10.65 7.79 27.12
N LEU A 436 -9.46 8.40 27.18
CA LEU A 436 -8.21 7.76 26.76
C LEU A 436 -7.81 6.61 27.70
N LEU A 437 -8.12 6.71 28.99
CA LEU A 437 -7.82 5.66 29.97
C LEU A 437 -8.65 4.38 29.76
N ARG A 438 -9.72 4.45 28.97
CA ARG A 438 -10.62 3.33 28.67
C ARG A 438 -10.52 2.84 27.23
N ALA A 439 -9.92 3.63 26.34
CA ALA A 439 -9.85 3.31 24.92
C ALA A 439 -8.80 2.22 24.63
N PRO A 440 -9.13 1.15 23.88
CA PRO A 440 -8.15 0.15 23.48
C PRO A 440 -7.09 0.72 22.53
N GLU A 441 -7.40 1.77 21.77
CA GLU A 441 -6.48 2.44 20.87
C GLU A 441 -5.44 3.30 21.61
N ALA A 442 -5.68 3.62 22.88
CA ALA A 442 -4.82 4.51 23.66
C ALA A 442 -4.06 3.78 24.79
N THR A 443 -2.85 4.25 25.02
CA THR A 443 -2.06 3.90 26.21
C THR A 443 -1.67 5.19 26.89
N VAL A 444 -2.18 5.40 28.11
CA VAL A 444 -1.77 6.49 28.99
C VAL A 444 -0.70 5.96 29.93
N ALA A 445 0.40 6.70 30.08
CA ALA A 445 1.46 6.39 31.04
C ALA A 445 1.31 7.25 32.30
N LEU A 446 1.63 6.64 33.44
CA LEU A 446 1.92 7.33 34.69
C LEU A 446 3.35 7.01 35.11
N ALA A 447 4.11 8.07 35.40
CA ALA A 447 5.49 8.01 35.85
C ALA A 447 5.53 8.36 37.34
N GLU A 448 6.12 7.48 38.16
CA GLU A 448 6.16 7.62 39.60
C GLU A 448 7.61 7.64 40.10
N LEU A 449 7.93 8.53 41.03
CA LEU A 449 9.19 8.55 41.77
C LEU A 449 8.89 8.29 43.25
N GLY A 450 9.41 7.19 43.80
CA GLY A 450 9.11 6.79 45.18
C GLY A 450 7.60 6.59 45.43
N GLY A 451 6.86 6.12 44.42
CA GLY A 451 5.41 5.94 44.48
C GLY A 451 4.58 7.22 44.26
N VAL A 452 5.22 8.38 44.11
CA VAL A 452 4.53 9.65 43.87
C VAL A 452 4.44 9.92 42.36
N PRO A 453 3.25 10.17 41.80
CA PRO A 453 3.08 10.58 40.41
C PRO A 453 3.84 11.88 40.09
N VAL A 454 4.68 11.84 39.07
CA VAL A 454 5.54 12.97 38.66
C VAL A 454 5.48 13.26 37.16
N GLY A 455 4.97 12.35 36.35
CA GLY A 455 4.89 12.50 34.90
C GLY A 455 3.72 11.72 34.29
N THR A 456 3.19 12.23 33.18
CA THR A 456 2.20 11.54 32.36
C THR A 456 2.42 11.84 30.88
N ALA A 457 1.94 10.96 30.03
CA ALA A 457 1.85 11.13 28.59
C ALA A 457 0.88 10.09 28.06
N TYR A 458 0.48 10.21 26.80
CA TYR A 458 -0.29 9.16 26.15
C TYR A 458 0.17 8.96 24.72
N VAL A 459 -0.11 7.76 24.23
CA VAL A 459 -0.09 7.47 22.81
C VAL A 459 -1.46 7.04 22.33
N VAL A 460 -1.80 7.40 21.10
CA VAL A 460 -3.01 6.93 20.41
C VAL A 460 -2.60 6.23 19.11
N ARG A 461 -2.99 4.97 18.96
CA ARG A 461 -2.72 4.17 17.77
C ARG A 461 -3.70 4.51 16.67
N SER A 462 -3.19 4.64 15.44
CA SER A 462 -4.00 4.86 14.26
C SER A 462 -3.61 3.87 13.16
N HIS A 463 -4.60 3.50 12.36
CA HIS A 463 -4.44 2.66 11.17
C HIS A 463 -5.18 3.31 10.01
N GLY A 464 -4.49 3.47 8.89
CA GLY A 464 -5.03 4.12 7.70
C GLY A 464 -4.02 4.17 6.56
N SER A 465 -4.06 5.24 5.78
CA SER A 465 -3.15 5.51 4.66
C SER A 465 -1.69 5.68 5.09
N ALA A 466 -1.43 6.06 6.34
CA ALA A 466 -0.06 6.06 6.90
C ALA A 466 0.44 4.66 7.31
N GLY A 467 -0.40 3.63 7.22
CA GLY A 467 -0.15 2.32 7.83
C GLY A 467 -0.29 2.36 9.36
N PRO A 468 0.27 1.36 10.07
CA PRO A 468 0.29 1.36 11.53
C PRO A 468 1.13 2.51 12.09
N ALA A 469 0.48 3.47 12.74
CA ALA A 469 1.11 4.66 13.30
C ALA A 469 0.67 4.92 14.74
N VAL A 470 1.39 5.80 15.41
CA VAL A 470 1.07 6.23 16.78
C VAL A 470 1.31 7.73 16.97
N GLY A 471 0.37 8.44 17.57
CA GLY A 471 0.56 9.84 17.97
C GLY A 471 0.93 9.94 19.44
N LEU A 472 2.05 10.58 19.76
CA LEU A 472 2.50 10.88 21.12
C LEU A 472 2.02 12.28 21.53
N GLY A 473 1.29 12.38 22.64
CA GLY A 473 0.76 13.63 23.16
C GLY A 473 0.78 13.73 24.68
N GLY A 474 0.55 14.94 25.19
CA GLY A 474 0.34 15.20 26.62
C GLY A 474 1.55 14.89 27.52
N VAL A 475 2.79 15.07 27.03
CA VAL A 475 3.99 14.78 27.80
C VAL A 475 4.20 15.82 28.91
N GLY A 476 3.57 15.59 30.06
CA GLY A 476 3.58 16.46 31.23
C GLY A 476 4.49 15.93 32.33
N VAL A 477 5.25 16.83 32.98
CA VAL A 477 6.09 16.52 34.15
C VAL A 477 5.93 17.62 35.19
N LEU A 478 5.70 17.22 36.44
CA LEU A 478 5.59 18.13 37.57
C LEU A 478 6.85 19.02 37.69
N PRO A 479 6.70 20.30 38.06
CA PRO A 479 7.83 21.23 38.18
C PRO A 479 9.03 20.67 38.97
N ALA A 480 8.76 20.01 40.11
CA ALA A 480 9.78 19.42 40.97
C ALA A 480 10.56 18.24 40.35
N ALA A 481 10.04 17.62 39.30
CA ALA A 481 10.65 16.49 38.60
C ALA A 481 11.23 16.84 37.22
N ARG A 482 11.13 18.11 36.80
CA ARG A 482 11.69 18.57 35.51
C ARG A 482 13.21 18.47 35.50
N ARG A 483 13.79 18.40 34.29
CA ARG A 483 15.25 18.29 34.04
C ARG A 483 15.93 17.04 34.62
N ARG A 484 15.15 16.02 35.02
CA ARG A 484 15.65 14.72 35.51
C ARG A 484 15.53 13.57 34.49
N GLY A 485 15.18 13.87 33.24
CA GLY A 485 14.96 12.87 32.19
C GLY A 485 13.57 12.20 32.17
N VAL A 486 12.68 12.53 33.11
CA VAL A 486 11.34 11.90 33.25
C VAL A 486 10.53 11.96 31.95
N ALA A 487 10.43 13.13 31.30
CA ALA A 487 9.67 13.27 30.06
C ALA A 487 10.17 12.33 28.94
N ALA A 488 11.50 12.25 28.77
CA ALA A 488 12.12 11.39 27.76
C ALA A 488 11.89 9.90 28.10
N ALA A 489 12.02 9.51 29.38
CA ALA A 489 11.77 8.14 29.82
C ALA A 489 10.33 7.69 29.59
N VAL A 490 9.35 8.55 29.90
CA VAL A 490 7.93 8.25 29.67
C VAL A 490 7.62 8.14 28.17
N ALA A 491 8.09 9.09 27.37
CA ALA A 491 7.91 9.04 25.91
C ALA A 491 8.57 7.80 25.30
N SER A 492 9.82 7.50 25.68
CA SER A 492 10.54 6.32 25.21
C SER A 492 9.83 5.01 25.57
N TRP A 493 9.28 4.90 26.78
CA TRP A 493 8.52 3.74 27.21
C TRP A 493 7.24 3.54 26.38
N LEU A 494 6.49 4.61 26.12
CA LEU A 494 5.28 4.55 25.29
C LEU A 494 5.61 4.17 23.84
N LEU A 495 6.65 4.76 23.26
CA LEU A 495 7.07 4.51 21.88
C LEU A 495 7.56 3.07 21.71
N ALA A 496 8.40 2.58 22.62
CA ALA A 496 8.87 1.20 22.60
C ALA A 496 7.70 0.21 22.67
N GLY A 497 6.73 0.46 23.56
CA GLY A 497 5.51 -0.36 23.66
C GLY A 497 4.65 -0.31 22.39
N ALA A 498 4.50 0.87 21.77
CA ALA A 498 3.73 1.03 20.55
C ALA A 498 4.40 0.34 19.33
N PHE A 499 5.72 0.43 19.20
CA PHE A 499 6.47 -0.23 18.12
C PHE A 499 6.50 -1.75 18.30
N ALA A 500 6.65 -2.25 19.54
CA ALA A 500 6.48 -3.68 19.84
C ALA A 500 5.07 -4.19 19.51
N ALA A 501 4.06 -3.33 19.64
CA ALA A 501 2.67 -3.62 19.26
C ALA A 501 2.37 -3.40 17.76
N GLY A 502 3.40 -3.19 16.92
CA GLY A 502 3.28 -3.17 15.45
C GLY A 502 3.15 -1.80 14.80
N ALA A 503 3.24 -0.69 15.55
CA ALA A 503 3.38 0.63 14.93
C ALA A 503 4.70 0.72 14.15
N ARG A 504 4.68 1.32 12.95
CA ARG A 504 5.87 1.52 12.11
C ARG A 504 6.44 2.92 12.24
N VAL A 505 5.59 3.89 12.53
CA VAL A 505 5.98 5.29 12.73
C VAL A 505 5.27 5.90 13.93
N ALA A 506 5.91 6.87 14.57
CA ALA A 506 5.33 7.74 15.57
C ALA A 506 5.39 9.19 15.11
N HIS A 507 4.36 9.97 15.43
CA HIS A 507 4.36 11.41 15.20
C HIS A 507 4.08 12.17 16.51
N THR A 508 4.53 13.42 16.57
CA THR A 508 4.27 14.31 17.70
C THR A 508 4.40 15.77 17.25
N GLU A 509 3.85 16.68 18.06
CA GLU A 509 3.84 18.10 17.76
C GLU A 509 4.50 18.88 18.91
N PRO A 510 5.77 19.33 18.76
CA PRO A 510 6.43 20.08 19.82
C PRO A 510 5.99 21.55 19.85
N ASP A 511 5.50 22.00 21.00
CA ASP A 511 5.13 23.40 21.22
C ASP A 511 6.32 24.32 21.53
N THR A 512 7.49 23.75 21.86
CA THR A 512 8.70 24.52 22.21
C THR A 512 9.95 23.89 21.62
N ASP A 513 11.00 24.69 21.42
CA ASP A 513 12.31 24.17 21.00
C ASP A 513 12.92 23.20 22.01
N GLY A 514 12.62 23.38 23.30
CA GLY A 514 13.01 22.45 24.34
C GLY A 514 12.39 21.07 24.14
N ALA A 515 11.10 21.02 23.84
CA ALA A 515 10.38 19.78 23.53
C ALA A 515 10.90 19.14 22.22
N ALA A 516 11.07 19.94 21.15
CA ALA A 516 11.59 19.45 19.88
C ALA A 516 12.98 18.81 20.02
N ARG A 517 13.90 19.46 20.75
CA ARG A 517 15.22 18.88 21.07
C ARG A 517 15.11 17.61 21.91
N GLY A 518 14.17 17.58 22.86
CA GLY A 518 13.89 16.39 23.68
C GLY A 518 13.46 15.19 22.82
N TYR A 519 12.51 15.39 21.92
CA TYR A 519 12.07 14.34 20.98
C TYR A 519 13.15 13.97 19.97
N GLY A 520 13.96 14.93 19.51
CA GLY A 520 15.09 14.66 18.62
C GLY A 520 16.10 13.67 19.21
N ARG A 521 16.32 13.72 20.54
CA ARG A 521 17.18 12.73 21.24
C ARG A 521 16.59 11.32 21.28
N LEU A 522 15.28 11.17 21.07
CA LEU A 522 14.60 9.88 20.92
C LEU A 522 14.58 9.39 19.45
N GLY A 523 15.13 10.19 18.52
CA GLY A 523 15.19 9.87 17.09
C GLY A 523 14.14 10.56 16.22
N PHE A 524 13.29 11.43 16.78
CA PHE A 524 12.34 12.19 15.96
C PHE A 524 13.06 13.19 15.05
N ALA A 525 12.62 13.29 13.81
CA ALA A 525 13.00 14.34 12.87
C ALA A 525 11.84 15.29 12.64
N GLU A 526 12.12 16.59 12.54
CA GLU A 526 11.13 17.56 12.07
C GLU A 526 11.00 17.43 10.55
N VAL A 527 9.80 17.11 10.08
CA VAL A 527 9.56 16.71 8.68
C VAL A 527 8.48 17.53 8.00
N ALA A 528 7.64 18.22 8.77
CA ALA A 528 6.55 19.03 8.26
C ALA A 528 6.12 20.10 9.27
N ALA A 529 5.25 20.99 8.82
CA ALA A 529 4.47 21.86 9.67
C ALA A 529 3.05 21.98 9.11
N LEU A 530 2.13 22.41 9.98
CA LEU A 530 0.73 22.66 9.68
C LEU A 530 0.41 24.12 10.03
N ASP A 531 0.00 24.91 9.05
CA ASP A 531 -0.55 26.24 9.27
C ASP A 531 -2.00 26.10 9.75
N VAL A 532 -2.30 26.67 10.92
CA VAL A 532 -3.60 26.57 11.57
C VAL A 532 -4.43 27.79 11.21
N TYR A 533 -5.63 27.56 10.68
CA TYR A 533 -6.60 28.59 10.30
C TYR A 533 -7.87 28.46 11.14
N VAL A 534 -8.46 29.61 11.50
CA VAL A 534 -9.73 29.74 12.21
C VAL A 534 -10.64 30.73 11.47
N ASP A 535 -11.86 30.96 11.96
CA ASP A 535 -12.77 31.97 11.41
C ASP A 535 -13.04 31.78 9.90
N LEU A 536 -13.33 30.55 9.49
CA LEU A 536 -13.55 30.18 8.09
C LEU A 536 -14.95 30.62 7.64
N ALA A 537 -15.14 31.93 7.46
CA ALA A 537 -16.39 32.60 7.04
C ALA A 537 -16.86 32.21 5.63
#